data_AF-A0A378AHG1-F1
#
_entry.id   AF-A0A378AHG1-F1
#
_cell.length_a   1.000
_cell.length_b   1.000
_cell.length_c   1.000
_cell.angle_alpha   90.00
_cell.angle_beta   90.00
_cell.angle_gamma   90.00
#
_symmetry.space_group_name_H-M   'P 1'
#
loop_
_entity.id
_entity.type
_entity.pdbx_description
1 polymer ?
#
loop_
_entity_poly.entity_id
_entity_poly.type
_entity_poly.pdbx_seq_one_letter_code
_entity_poly.pdbx_strand_id
1 'polypeptide(L)'
;MATVNKQAVAAAFGRAASGYTQHDELQRRCADLLLRQLARRDFAQVLDAGCGPGSMSRYWREAGSVVTALDLSAGMLAQAQRNDAAQHYLLGDIEALPLPDACVDLAWSNLAVQWCDDLRAAIGELYRVARPGGRVAFSTLLADSLPELNQAWQAIDDRPHANRFLSEAAVRAALRGLRATARFIRLACRSPMR
;
A
#
# COMPACT_ATOMS: atom_id res chain seq x y z
N MET A 1 -1.75 11.89 -20.44
CA MET A 1 -1.69 10.57 -19.77
C MET A 1 -3.02 10.39 -19.04
N ALA A 2 -3.65 9.22 -19.11
CA ALA A 2 -4.92 9.00 -18.42
C ALA A 2 -4.69 8.82 -16.92
N THR A 3 -5.40 9.60 -16.12
CA THR A 3 -5.32 9.64 -14.64
C THR A 3 -6.13 8.50 -14.02
N VAL A 4 -5.64 7.92 -12.92
CA VAL A 4 -6.34 6.94 -12.08
C VAL A 4 -7.59 7.58 -11.50
N ASN A 5 -8.74 6.91 -11.65
CA ASN A 5 -9.97 7.37 -11.02
C ASN A 5 -10.02 6.95 -9.54
N LYS A 6 -9.43 7.79 -8.69
CA LYS A 6 -9.35 7.59 -7.23
C LYS A 6 -10.70 7.33 -6.56
N GLN A 7 -11.76 8.00 -6.99
CA GLN A 7 -13.11 7.79 -6.46
C GLN A 7 -13.65 6.40 -6.80
N ALA A 8 -13.45 5.94 -8.04
CA ALA A 8 -13.85 4.60 -8.46
C ALA A 8 -13.09 3.51 -7.72
N VAL A 9 -11.78 3.71 -7.51
CA VAL A 9 -10.93 2.82 -6.70
C VAL A 9 -11.43 2.75 -5.27
N ALA A 10 -11.62 3.89 -4.60
CA ALA A 10 -12.11 3.95 -3.22
C ALA A 10 -13.49 3.29 -3.06
N ALA A 11 -14.38 3.47 -4.02
CA ALA A 11 -15.70 2.85 -4.02
C ALA A 11 -15.64 1.33 -4.24
N ALA A 12 -14.76 0.84 -5.12
CA ALA A 12 -14.59 -0.59 -5.37
C ALA A 12 -14.07 -1.30 -4.12
N PHE A 13 -13.04 -0.75 -3.47
CA PHE A 13 -12.53 -1.25 -2.19
C PHE A 13 -13.58 -1.17 -1.08
N GLY A 14 -14.32 -0.06 -1.00
CA GLY A 14 -15.38 0.09 0.00
C GLY A 14 -16.46 -0.99 -0.09
N ARG A 15 -16.85 -1.40 -1.31
CA ARG A 15 -17.79 -2.52 -1.52
C ARG A 15 -17.22 -3.87 -1.11
N ALA A 16 -15.91 -4.07 -1.26
CA ALA A 16 -15.25 -5.34 -0.96
C ALA A 16 -14.88 -5.51 0.53
N ALA A 17 -14.97 -4.45 1.35
CA ALA A 17 -14.42 -4.39 2.70
C ALA A 17 -14.85 -5.56 3.63
N SER A 18 -16.10 -6.05 3.52
CA SER A 18 -16.62 -7.14 4.38
C SER A 18 -16.13 -8.54 4.00
N GLY A 19 -15.70 -8.76 2.74
CA GLY A 19 -15.18 -10.04 2.25
C GLY A 19 -13.67 -10.04 1.99
N TYR A 20 -13.03 -8.88 2.14
CA TYR A 20 -11.65 -8.64 1.70
C TYR A 20 -10.62 -9.57 2.37
N THR A 21 -10.81 -9.89 3.64
CA THR A 21 -9.88 -10.74 4.41
C THR A 21 -9.83 -12.21 3.93
N GLN A 22 -10.84 -12.69 3.19
CA GLN A 22 -10.90 -14.07 2.71
C GLN A 22 -9.94 -14.36 1.55
N HIS A 23 -9.31 -13.34 0.95
CA HIS A 23 -8.40 -13.47 -0.19
C HIS A 23 -7.02 -12.80 0.03
N ASP A 24 -6.67 -12.51 1.28
CA ASP A 24 -5.47 -11.75 1.67
C ASP A 24 -4.18 -12.61 1.74
N GLU A 25 -4.01 -13.63 0.89
CA GLU A 25 -2.76 -14.41 0.89
C GLU A 25 -1.61 -13.60 0.28
N LEU A 26 -1.87 -12.91 -0.83
CA LEU A 26 -0.85 -12.11 -1.51
C LEU A 26 -0.39 -10.93 -0.65
N GLN A 27 -1.29 -10.18 -0.01
CA GLN A 27 -0.88 -9.02 0.79
C GLN A 27 -0.15 -9.44 2.06
N ARG A 28 -0.55 -10.54 2.71
CA ARG A 28 0.24 -11.15 3.80
C ARG A 28 1.64 -11.57 3.35
N ARG A 29 1.77 -12.30 2.23
CA ARG A 29 3.08 -12.71 1.72
C ARG A 29 3.97 -11.53 1.36
N CYS A 30 3.40 -10.48 0.75
CA CYS A 30 4.12 -9.24 0.45
C CYS A 30 4.53 -8.51 1.74
N ALA A 31 3.65 -8.44 2.74
CA ALA A 31 3.97 -7.85 4.03
C ALA A 31 5.11 -8.59 4.73
N ASP A 32 5.09 -9.93 4.75
CA ASP A 32 6.15 -10.74 5.35
C ASP A 32 7.51 -10.49 4.69
N LEU A 33 7.54 -10.38 3.36
CA LEU A 33 8.77 -10.10 2.62
C LEU A 33 9.28 -8.67 2.88
N LEU A 34 8.36 -7.71 2.98
CA LEU A 34 8.69 -6.33 3.30
C LEU A 34 9.19 -6.18 4.74
N LEU A 35 8.58 -6.87 5.70
CA LEU A 35 9.02 -6.94 7.10
C LEU A 35 10.43 -7.51 7.25
N ARG A 36 10.84 -8.43 6.36
CA ARG A 36 12.22 -8.97 6.34
C ARG A 36 13.26 -7.96 5.82
N GLN A 37 12.83 -6.89 5.14
CA GLN A 37 13.75 -5.82 4.72
C GLN A 37 14.05 -4.83 5.85
N LEU A 38 13.25 -4.81 6.90
CA LEU A 38 13.47 -3.96 8.06
C LEU A 38 14.48 -4.60 9.01
N ALA A 39 15.59 -3.90 9.26
CA ALA A 39 16.63 -4.35 10.20
C ALA A 39 16.15 -4.36 11.66
N ARG A 40 15.13 -3.57 11.98
CA ARG A 40 14.49 -3.46 13.29
C ARG A 40 13.00 -3.20 13.12
N ARG A 41 12.19 -3.51 14.13
CA ARG A 41 10.72 -3.40 14.10
C ARG A 41 10.13 -2.64 15.28
N ASP A 42 10.99 -2.03 16.09
CA ASP A 42 10.67 -1.19 17.24
C ASP A 42 10.42 0.25 16.79
N PHE A 43 9.22 0.52 16.30
CA PHE A 43 8.81 1.87 15.89
C PHE A 43 7.75 2.40 16.86
N ALA A 44 7.92 3.62 17.38
CA ALA A 44 6.97 4.20 18.31
C ALA A 44 5.77 4.81 17.58
N GLN A 45 6.03 5.53 16.48
CA GLN A 45 5.02 6.17 15.63
C GLN A 45 5.03 5.55 14.23
N VAL A 46 3.91 4.93 13.84
CA VAL A 46 3.74 4.26 12.54
C VAL A 46 2.58 4.86 11.77
N LEU A 47 2.83 5.22 10.51
CA LEU A 47 1.79 5.43 9.51
C LEU A 47 1.61 4.15 8.68
N ASP A 48 0.39 3.61 8.63
CA ASP A 48 0.00 2.57 7.66
C ASP A 48 -0.81 3.22 6.54
N ALA A 49 -0.14 3.56 5.43
CA ALA A 49 -0.69 4.27 4.30
C ALA A 49 -1.27 3.30 3.26
N GLY A 50 -2.60 3.36 3.08
CA GLY A 50 -3.39 2.36 2.37
C GLY A 50 -3.65 1.13 3.23
N CYS A 51 -4.14 1.34 4.46
CA CYS A 51 -4.24 0.31 5.49
C CYS A 51 -5.27 -0.79 5.18
N GLY A 52 -6.21 -0.55 4.25
CA GLY A 52 -7.32 -1.45 3.97
C GLY A 52 -8.11 -1.78 5.25
N PRO A 53 -8.45 -3.05 5.51
CA PRO A 53 -9.15 -3.46 6.73
C PRO A 53 -8.26 -3.44 8.00
N GLY A 54 -7.02 -2.96 7.91
CA GLY A 54 -6.15 -2.72 9.05
C GLY A 54 -5.31 -3.91 9.52
N SER A 55 -5.07 -4.93 8.70
CA SER A 55 -4.26 -6.09 9.08
C SER A 55 -2.85 -5.69 9.55
N MET A 56 -2.16 -4.83 8.77
CA MET A 56 -0.81 -4.36 9.13
C MET A 56 -0.83 -3.28 10.21
N SER A 57 -1.86 -2.43 10.22
CA SER A 57 -2.11 -1.50 11.32
C SER A 57 -2.17 -2.24 12.66
N ARG A 58 -2.94 -3.33 12.75
CA ARG A 58 -3.04 -4.16 13.95
C ARG A 58 -1.69 -4.76 14.31
N TYR A 59 -0.96 -5.32 13.34
CA TYR A 59 0.37 -5.89 13.58
C TYR A 59 1.30 -4.90 14.27
N TRP A 60 1.36 -3.65 13.78
CA TRP A 60 2.19 -2.61 14.38
C TRP A 60 1.70 -2.18 15.76
N ARG A 61 0.38 -2.07 15.95
CA ARG A 61 -0.23 -1.78 17.24
C ARG A 61 0.11 -2.85 18.29
N GLU A 62 0.00 -4.12 17.94
CA GLU A 62 0.35 -5.26 18.81
C GLU A 62 1.85 -5.34 19.09
N ALA A 63 2.68 -4.84 18.18
CA ALA A 63 4.12 -4.67 18.40
C ALA A 63 4.47 -3.48 19.31
N GLY A 64 3.48 -2.72 19.79
CA GLY A 64 3.65 -1.61 20.73
C GLY A 64 3.68 -0.21 20.08
N SER A 65 3.41 -0.09 18.78
CA SER A 65 3.37 1.20 18.10
C SER A 65 2.07 1.96 18.37
N VAL A 66 2.17 3.29 18.32
CA VAL A 66 1.02 4.18 18.06
C VAL A 66 0.86 4.29 16.55
N VAL A 67 -0.30 3.84 16.06
CA VAL A 67 -0.57 3.67 14.63
C VAL A 67 -1.59 4.68 14.17
N THR A 68 -1.24 5.35 13.07
CA THR A 68 -2.19 6.09 12.23
C THR A 68 -2.48 5.26 10.98
N ALA A 69 -3.70 4.74 10.88
CA ALA A 69 -4.20 4.02 9.72
C ALA A 69 -4.81 5.01 8.73
N LEU A 70 -4.28 5.06 7.50
CA LEU A 70 -4.77 5.93 6.44
C LEU A 70 -5.27 5.11 5.26
N ASP A 71 -6.43 5.43 4.72
CA ASP A 71 -6.94 4.83 3.49
C ASP A 71 -7.78 5.85 2.72
N LEU A 72 -7.86 5.68 1.40
CA LEU A 72 -8.68 6.50 0.52
C LEU A 72 -10.16 6.10 0.60
N SER A 73 -10.45 4.87 1.04
CA SER A 73 -11.80 4.34 1.18
C SER A 73 -12.33 4.45 2.61
N ALA A 74 -13.38 5.25 2.78
CA ALA A 74 -14.10 5.33 4.06
C ALA A 74 -14.65 3.96 4.52
N GLY A 75 -15.02 3.08 3.58
CA GLY A 75 -15.47 1.73 3.91
C GLY A 75 -14.37 0.84 4.49
N MET A 76 -13.14 0.97 3.98
CA MET A 76 -11.97 0.28 4.53
C MET A 76 -11.64 0.78 5.94
N LEU A 77 -11.64 2.10 6.15
CA LEU A 77 -11.43 2.67 7.48
C LEU A 77 -12.50 2.25 8.48
N ALA A 78 -13.77 2.23 8.08
CA ALA A 78 -14.84 1.74 8.94
C ALA A 78 -14.62 0.26 9.33
N GLN A 79 -14.11 -0.56 8.41
CA GLN A 79 -13.74 -1.94 8.73
C GLN A 79 -12.51 -2.02 9.65
N ALA A 80 -11.48 -1.22 9.41
CA ALA A 80 -10.29 -1.15 10.26
C ALA A 80 -10.65 -0.70 11.69
N GLN A 81 -11.58 0.24 11.83
CA GLN A 81 -12.14 0.68 13.11
C GLN A 81 -12.91 -0.43 13.81
N ARG A 82 -13.79 -1.16 13.11
CA ARG A 82 -14.48 -2.33 13.67
C ARG A 82 -13.50 -3.41 14.12
N ASN A 83 -12.36 -3.51 13.45
CA ASN A 83 -11.29 -4.41 13.81
C ASN A 83 -10.46 -3.86 14.99
N ASP A 84 -10.61 -2.62 15.45
CA ASP A 84 -9.69 -2.04 16.44
C ASP A 84 -8.23 -2.15 15.95
N ALA A 85 -7.97 -1.77 14.70
CA ALA A 85 -6.68 -1.97 14.07
C ALA A 85 -5.62 -0.95 14.50
N ALA A 86 -6.03 0.28 14.84
CA ALA A 86 -5.14 1.41 15.11
C ALA A 86 -5.73 2.38 16.15
N GLN A 87 -4.89 3.29 16.64
CA GLN A 87 -5.30 4.37 17.55
C GLN A 87 -5.93 5.54 16.78
N HIS A 88 -5.47 5.79 15.55
CA HIS A 88 -5.95 6.88 14.70
C HIS A 88 -6.34 6.37 13.32
N TYR A 89 -7.39 6.95 12.74
CA TYR A 89 -7.94 6.59 11.43
C TYR A 89 -8.13 7.87 10.61
N LEU A 90 -7.55 7.90 9.41
CA LEU A 90 -7.47 9.10 8.59
C LEU A 90 -7.92 8.80 7.16
N LEU A 91 -9.03 9.41 6.74
CA LEU A 91 -9.43 9.38 5.33
C LEU A 91 -8.51 10.32 4.56
N GLY A 92 -7.72 9.78 3.63
CA GLY A 92 -6.72 10.56 2.93
C GLY A 92 -6.10 9.87 1.73
N ASP A 93 -5.41 10.66 0.93
CA ASP A 93 -4.65 10.21 -0.24
C ASP A 93 -3.17 10.11 0.13
N ILE A 94 -2.51 9.03 -0.28
CA ILE A 94 -1.06 8.85 -0.06
C ILE A 94 -0.26 9.92 -0.81
N GLU A 95 -0.79 10.43 -1.92
CA GLU A 95 -0.15 11.49 -2.71
C GLU A 95 -0.32 12.89 -2.11
N ALA A 96 -1.11 13.03 -1.04
CA ALA A 96 -1.32 14.27 -0.32
C ALA A 96 -1.68 13.97 1.14
N LEU A 97 -0.70 13.51 1.91
CA LEU A 97 -0.91 13.06 3.29
C LEU A 97 -1.29 14.24 4.19
N PRO A 98 -2.44 14.19 4.88
CA PRO A 98 -2.87 15.25 5.80
C PRO A 98 -2.18 15.10 7.16
N LEU A 99 -0.85 15.05 7.13
CA LEU A 99 0.05 14.88 8.27
C LEU A 99 1.21 15.89 8.19
N PRO A 100 1.71 16.37 9.33
CA PRO A 100 2.87 17.26 9.35
C PRO A 100 4.15 16.53 8.93
N ASP A 101 5.15 17.31 8.52
CA ASP A 101 6.48 16.81 8.21
C ASP A 101 7.10 16.12 9.45
N ALA A 102 7.93 15.10 9.21
CA ALA A 102 8.74 14.45 10.24
C ALA A 102 7.96 14.04 11.51
N CYS A 103 6.78 13.43 11.35
CA CYS A 103 5.92 13.04 12.46
C CYS A 103 5.96 11.54 12.80
N VAL A 104 6.41 10.67 11.88
CA VAL A 104 6.46 9.22 12.11
C VAL A 104 7.87 8.64 12.03
N ASP A 105 8.09 7.53 12.74
CA ASP A 105 9.35 6.78 12.71
C ASP A 105 9.36 5.74 11.57
N LEU A 106 8.18 5.25 11.20
CA LEU A 106 7.95 4.37 10.06
C LEU A 106 6.73 4.83 9.26
N ALA A 107 6.92 5.06 7.95
CA ALA A 107 5.84 5.11 6.97
C ALA A 107 5.80 3.77 6.22
N TRP A 108 4.74 3.00 6.47
CA TRP A 108 4.51 1.67 5.93
C TRP A 108 3.40 1.72 4.87
N SER A 109 3.57 1.04 3.73
CA SER A 109 2.53 0.93 2.71
C SER A 109 2.61 -0.40 1.95
N ASN A 110 1.72 -1.34 2.22
CA ASN A 110 1.77 -2.68 1.62
C ASN A 110 0.70 -2.85 0.55
N LEU A 111 1.12 -3.04 -0.71
CA LEU A 111 0.23 -3.20 -1.87
C LEU A 111 -0.84 -2.10 -1.97
N ALA A 112 -0.45 -0.85 -1.75
CA ALA A 112 -1.35 0.30 -1.90
C ALA A 112 -0.84 1.32 -2.94
N VAL A 113 0.46 1.61 -2.99
CA VAL A 113 1.01 2.66 -3.86
C VAL A 113 0.80 2.43 -5.36
N GLN A 114 0.45 1.21 -5.81
CA GLN A 114 0.08 0.97 -7.21
C GLN A 114 -1.23 1.67 -7.63
N TRP A 115 -2.03 2.11 -6.66
CA TRP A 115 -3.28 2.84 -6.89
C TRP A 115 -3.09 4.36 -6.91
N CYS A 116 -1.85 4.84 -6.73
CA CYS A 116 -1.47 6.23 -6.88
C CYS A 116 -1.27 6.59 -8.37
N ASP A 117 -1.57 7.84 -8.71
CA ASP A 117 -1.32 8.40 -10.05
C ASP A 117 0.18 8.52 -10.32
N ASP A 118 0.91 9.06 -9.34
CA ASP A 118 2.35 9.28 -9.39
C ASP A 118 3.03 8.61 -8.19
N LEU A 119 3.71 7.49 -8.46
CA LEU A 119 4.48 6.77 -7.45
C LEU A 119 5.57 7.65 -6.81
N ARG A 120 6.18 8.57 -7.58
CA ARG A 120 7.22 9.47 -7.03
C ARG A 120 6.59 10.48 -6.07
N ALA A 121 5.42 11.01 -6.38
CA ALA A 121 4.69 11.90 -5.47
C ALA A 121 4.31 11.17 -4.17
N ALA A 122 3.72 9.98 -4.28
CA ALA A 122 3.37 9.14 -3.13
C ALA A 122 4.59 8.82 -2.24
N ILE A 123 5.71 8.40 -2.84
CA ILE A 123 6.94 8.14 -2.08
C ILE A 123 7.47 9.44 -1.45
N GLY A 124 7.40 10.57 -2.16
CA GLY A 124 7.77 11.89 -1.65
C GLY A 124 7.03 12.24 -0.37
N GLU A 125 5.71 12.05 -0.34
CA GLU A 125 4.89 12.26 0.85
C GLU A 125 5.25 11.32 1.99
N LEU A 126 5.48 10.03 1.72
CA LEU A 126 5.92 9.07 2.74
C LEU A 126 7.29 9.47 3.33
N TYR A 127 8.20 10.00 2.52
CA TYR A 127 9.49 10.53 2.99
C TYR A 127 9.31 11.84 3.78
N ARG A 128 8.40 12.72 3.38
CA ARG A 128 8.13 14.00 4.05
C ARG A 128 7.63 13.80 5.47
N VAL A 129 6.68 12.88 5.68
CA VAL A 129 6.13 12.59 7.01
C VAL A 129 7.09 11.76 7.87
N ALA A 130 8.03 11.03 7.26
CA ALA A 130 9.05 10.28 7.99
C ALA A 130 10.09 11.21 8.60
N ARG A 131 10.42 10.99 9.87
CA ARG A 131 11.46 11.73 10.59
C ARG A 131 12.84 11.50 9.98
N PRO A 132 13.79 12.44 10.16
CA PRO A 132 15.21 12.15 9.98
C PRO A 132 15.61 10.90 10.77
N GLY A 133 16.17 9.89 10.07
CA GLY A 133 16.50 8.59 10.68
C GLY A 133 15.35 7.58 10.74
N GLY A 134 14.12 7.98 10.39
CA GLY A 134 12.97 7.11 10.20
C GLY A 134 13.10 6.18 8.98
N ARG A 135 12.05 5.40 8.71
CA ARG A 135 12.01 4.45 7.58
C ARG A 135 10.76 4.65 6.75
N VAL A 136 10.91 4.46 5.45
CA VAL A 136 9.81 4.25 4.51
C VAL A 136 9.92 2.82 4.00
N ALA A 137 8.85 2.06 4.10
CA ALA A 137 8.78 0.68 3.62
C ALA A 137 7.49 0.51 2.81
N PHE A 138 7.64 0.14 1.55
CA PHE A 138 6.47 -0.13 0.72
C PHE A 138 6.65 -1.34 -0.20
N SER A 139 5.54 -1.93 -0.61
CA SER A 139 5.47 -2.96 -1.65
C SER A 139 4.52 -2.52 -2.76
N THR A 140 4.79 -2.98 -3.98
CA THR A 140 3.97 -2.69 -5.16
C THR A 140 4.03 -3.85 -6.14
N LEU A 141 3.09 -3.89 -7.09
CA LEU A 141 3.08 -4.83 -8.19
C LEU A 141 3.70 -4.20 -9.44
N LEU A 142 4.44 -5.00 -10.20
CA LEU A 142 5.03 -4.58 -11.47
C LEU A 142 4.18 -4.98 -12.67
N ALA A 143 4.41 -4.35 -13.82
CA ALA A 143 3.75 -4.64 -15.10
C ALA A 143 3.67 -6.14 -15.44
N ASP A 144 4.72 -6.90 -15.12
CA ASP A 144 4.82 -8.34 -15.41
C ASP A 144 4.19 -9.22 -14.32
N SER A 145 3.51 -8.62 -13.34
CA SER A 145 2.81 -9.33 -12.27
C SER A 145 1.42 -9.74 -12.74
N LEU A 146 0.98 -10.96 -12.39
CA LEU A 146 -0.35 -11.49 -12.71
C LEU A 146 -0.68 -11.41 -14.22
N PRO A 147 0.14 -12.01 -15.10
CA PRO A 147 -0.03 -11.89 -16.55
C PRO A 147 -1.42 -12.37 -17.02
N GLU A 148 -2.02 -13.35 -16.34
CA GLU A 148 -3.36 -13.85 -16.62
C GLU A 148 -4.46 -12.84 -16.26
N LEU A 149 -4.27 -12.06 -15.19
CA LEU A 149 -5.19 -10.98 -14.80
C LEU A 149 -5.06 -9.79 -15.77
N ASN A 150 -3.84 -9.46 -16.17
CA ASN A 150 -3.59 -8.44 -17.19
C ASN A 150 -4.18 -8.84 -18.55
N GLN A 151 -4.08 -10.11 -18.95
CA GLN A 151 -4.68 -10.64 -20.18
C GLN A 151 -6.22 -10.70 -20.10
N ALA A 152 -6.78 -11.14 -18.97
CA ALA A 152 -8.23 -11.16 -18.76
C ALA A 152 -8.83 -9.75 -18.80
N TRP A 153 -8.15 -8.75 -18.22
CA TRP A 153 -8.57 -7.35 -18.32
C TRP A 153 -8.43 -6.78 -19.73
N GLN A 154 -7.43 -7.20 -20.50
CA GLN A 154 -7.28 -6.83 -21.92
C GLN A 154 -8.37 -7.43 -22.83
N ALA A 155 -8.92 -8.60 -22.46
CA ALA A 155 -9.92 -9.29 -23.26
C ALA A 155 -11.38 -8.81 -23.03
N ILE A 156 -11.63 -7.99 -22.00
CA ILE A 156 -12.99 -7.66 -21.53
C ILE A 156 -13.38 -6.19 -21.79
N ASP A 157 -12.46 -5.24 -22.02
CA ASP A 157 -12.84 -3.82 -22.10
C ASP A 157 -11.92 -2.93 -22.96
N ASP A 158 -12.51 -2.07 -23.79
CA ASP A 158 -11.84 -1.06 -24.64
C ASP A 158 -11.37 0.19 -23.87
N ARG A 159 -11.45 0.20 -22.54
CA ARG A 159 -11.05 1.35 -21.69
C ARG A 159 -9.81 1.01 -20.85
N PRO A 160 -8.82 1.92 -20.78
CA PRO A 160 -7.63 1.70 -19.96
C PRO A 160 -8.05 1.61 -18.48
N HIS A 161 -7.98 0.40 -17.94
CA HIS A 161 -8.25 0.15 -16.54
C HIS A 161 -7.23 0.87 -15.65
N ALA A 162 -7.70 1.28 -14.48
CA ALA A 162 -7.10 2.24 -13.56
C ALA A 162 -5.74 1.84 -12.94
N ASN A 163 -5.19 0.65 -13.20
CA ASN A 163 -3.85 0.29 -12.73
C ASN A 163 -2.96 -0.10 -13.90
N ARG A 164 -2.11 0.84 -14.32
CA ARG A 164 -0.95 0.53 -15.14
C ARG A 164 0.20 0.22 -14.20
N PHE A 165 0.33 -1.04 -13.77
CA PHE A 165 1.46 -1.43 -12.96
C PHE A 165 2.76 -0.99 -13.65
N LEU A 166 3.64 -0.36 -12.89
CA LEU A 166 4.85 0.23 -13.43
C LEU A 166 5.84 -0.87 -13.83
N SER A 167 6.65 -0.61 -14.86
CA SER A 167 7.79 -1.46 -15.16
C SER A 167 8.84 -1.33 -14.04
N GLU A 168 9.71 -2.33 -13.89
CA GLU A 168 10.83 -2.24 -12.96
C GLU A 168 11.67 -0.98 -13.18
N ALA A 169 11.92 -0.61 -14.45
CA ALA A 169 12.66 0.59 -14.81
C ALA A 169 11.97 1.88 -14.32
N ALA A 170 10.63 1.95 -14.43
CA ALA A 170 9.86 3.09 -13.95
C ALA A 170 9.88 3.18 -12.42
N VAL A 171 9.75 2.06 -11.70
CA VAL A 171 9.88 2.04 -10.23
C VAL A 171 11.29 2.49 -9.80
N ARG A 172 12.34 1.98 -10.46
CA ARG A 172 13.72 2.43 -10.20
C ARG A 172 13.90 3.92 -10.49
N ALA A 173 13.26 4.43 -11.54
CA ALA A 173 13.29 5.85 -11.87
C ALA A 173 12.58 6.70 -10.80
N ALA A 174 11.46 6.24 -10.24
CA ALA A 174 10.75 6.92 -9.14
C ALA A 174 11.59 6.99 -7.85
N LEU A 175 12.49 6.03 -7.63
CA LEU A 175 13.38 5.99 -6.47
C LEU A 175 14.69 6.81 -6.62
N ARG A 176 15.01 7.31 -7.82
CA ARG A 176 16.24 8.09 -8.04
C ARG A 176 16.28 9.33 -7.14
N GLY A 177 17.45 9.59 -6.56
CA GLY A 177 17.67 10.71 -5.64
C GLY A 177 17.29 10.44 -4.18
N LEU A 178 16.65 9.30 -3.90
CA LEU A 178 16.28 8.89 -2.55
C LEU A 178 17.30 7.89 -2.00
N ARG A 179 17.51 7.91 -0.68
CA ARG A 179 18.24 6.85 0.02
C ARG A 179 17.31 5.64 0.18
N ALA A 180 17.29 4.78 -0.84
CA ALA A 180 16.41 3.62 -0.91
C ALA A 180 17.16 2.37 -1.38
N THR A 181 16.69 1.21 -0.92
CA THR A 181 17.06 -0.11 -1.43
C THR A 181 15.80 -0.79 -1.96
N ALA A 182 15.83 -1.31 -3.18
CA ALA A 182 14.70 -2.02 -3.78
C ALA A 182 15.06 -3.49 -4.04
N ARG A 183 14.12 -4.40 -3.76
CA ARG A 183 14.18 -5.81 -4.15
C ARG A 183 12.96 -6.14 -5.01
N PHE A 184 13.21 -6.82 -6.13
CA PHE A 184 12.17 -7.28 -7.05
C PHE A 184 12.08 -8.80 -6.93
N ILE A 185 10.90 -9.30 -6.55
CA ILE A 185 10.68 -10.71 -6.20
C ILE A 185 9.51 -11.22 -7.02
N ARG A 186 9.70 -12.36 -7.69
CA ARG A 186 8.62 -13.08 -8.35
C ARG A 186 7.98 -14.05 -7.37
N LEU A 187 6.69 -13.85 -7.09
CA LEU A 187 5.92 -14.76 -6.25
C LEU A 187 5.14 -15.71 -7.15
N ALA A 188 5.42 -17.01 -7.05
CA ALA A 188 4.50 -18.01 -7.56
C ALA A 188 3.24 -17.99 -6.67
N CYS A 189 2.11 -17.59 -7.24
CA CYS A 189 0.81 -17.79 -6.63
C CYS A 189 0.26 -19.08 -7.23
N ARG A 190 0.16 -20.15 -6.44
CA ARG A 190 -0.60 -21.32 -6.87
C ARG A 190 -2.06 -20.96 -6.62
N SER A 191 -2.87 -20.84 -7.67
CA SER A 191 -4.32 -20.86 -7.44
C SER A 191 -4.65 -22.15 -6.70
N PRO A 192 -5.50 -22.12 -5.66
CA PRO A 192 -6.10 -23.36 -5.20
C PRO A 192 -6.82 -23.95 -6.41
N MET A 193 -6.39 -25.13 -6.84
CA MET A 193 -7.16 -25.92 -7.79
C MET A 193 -8.56 -26.05 -7.20
N ARG A 194 -9.56 -25.66 -7.99
CA ARG A 194 -10.96 -25.90 -7.67
C ARG A 194 -11.19 -27.38 -7.42
#